data_AF-A0A560HCW5-F1
#
_entry.id   AF-A0A560HCW5-F1
#
_cell.length_a   1.000
_cell.length_b   1.000
_cell.length_c   1.000
_cell.angle_alpha   90.00
_cell.angle_beta   90.00
_cell.angle_gamma   90.00
#
_symmetry.space_group_name_H-M   'P 1'
#
loop_
_entity.id
_entity.type
_entity.pdbx_description
1 polymer ?
#
loop_
_entity_poly.entity_id
_entity_poly.type
_entity_poly.pdbx_seq_one_letter_code
_entity_poly.pdbx_strand_id
1 'polypeptide(L)'
;MTAGRPITEEDLHAYVDGALDARRLAEVEAYLSTHADAAHRVAAYAGQRATLRAALAPIAEEPVPDRLNLAHLIEARRHERARSWLSPAGAGPWRSMAAAVALVLVGGVGGWSMHGMTAGRAPMTPVAMLTQEAMDNYRVYAADRTRPVEMSASDQEQLLQWVSQRLDRKVAVPDLSAAGYRFMGGRLVATPHGPGAMFFYDDSAGNRIAMLVRPMKLDGDAPMTEHRKDAVGGVTWANSGLGYSLVADAPPQALHPLADEARRQLRAKI
;
A
#
# COMPACT_ATOMS: atom_id res chain seq x y z
N MET A 1 -26.92 -61.09 24.16
CA MET A 1 -27.44 -60.20 25.22
C MET A 1 -26.89 -58.81 24.96
N THR A 2 -27.56 -58.04 24.11
CA THR A 2 -27.16 -56.66 23.82
C THR A 2 -27.74 -55.80 24.93
N ALA A 3 -26.90 -55.31 25.84
CA ALA A 3 -27.32 -54.39 26.89
C ALA A 3 -28.01 -53.18 26.25
N GLY A 4 -29.32 -53.04 26.50
CA GLY A 4 -30.14 -52.00 25.90
C GLY A 4 -29.68 -50.61 26.35
N ARG A 5 -29.68 -49.64 25.43
CA ARG A 5 -29.43 -48.23 25.73
C ARG A 5 -30.41 -47.80 26.85
N PRO A 6 -29.93 -47.10 27.90
CA PRO A 6 -30.79 -46.62 28.97
C PRO A 6 -31.95 -45.78 28.43
N ILE A 7 -33.07 -45.73 29.15
CA ILE A 7 -34.16 -44.81 28.81
C ILE A 7 -33.67 -43.39 29.06
N THR A 8 -33.78 -42.55 28.03
CA THR A 8 -33.36 -41.15 28.05
C THR A 8 -34.58 -40.23 28.03
N GLU A 9 -34.39 -38.96 28.38
CA GLU A 9 -35.47 -37.95 28.30
C GLU A 9 -36.05 -37.84 26.87
N GLU A 10 -35.22 -38.02 25.85
CA GLU A 10 -35.63 -38.09 24.45
C GLU A 10 -36.67 -39.19 24.21
N ASP A 11 -36.50 -40.36 24.83
CA ASP A 11 -37.45 -41.49 24.71
C ASP A 11 -38.79 -41.18 25.38
N LEU A 12 -38.77 -40.46 26.50
CA LEU A 12 -39.99 -40.04 27.20
C LEU A 12 -40.79 -39.02 26.38
N HIS A 13 -40.12 -38.05 25.75
CA HIS A 13 -40.77 -37.13 24.82
C HIS A 13 -41.28 -37.83 23.56
N ALA A 14 -40.48 -38.73 22.97
CA ALA A 14 -40.90 -39.52 21.83
C ALA A 14 -42.09 -40.43 22.14
N TYR A 15 -42.18 -40.96 23.37
CA TYR A 15 -43.35 -41.68 23.87
C TYR A 15 -44.58 -40.78 23.89
N VAL A 16 -44.46 -39.58 24.47
CA VAL A 16 -45.53 -38.58 24.52
C VAL A 16 -45.99 -38.18 23.12
N ASP A 17 -45.08 -38.10 22.16
CA ASP A 17 -45.38 -37.71 20.77
C ASP A 17 -45.93 -38.86 19.91
N GLY A 18 -45.77 -40.11 20.33
CA GLY A 18 -46.14 -41.31 19.56
C GLY A 18 -45.13 -41.64 18.45
N ALA A 19 -43.86 -41.24 18.65
CA ALA A 19 -42.78 -41.37 17.67
C ALA A 19 -41.83 -42.55 17.94
N LEU A 20 -42.17 -43.44 18.87
CA LEU A 20 -41.37 -44.64 19.19
C LEU A 20 -41.73 -45.82 18.30
N ASP A 21 -40.73 -46.63 17.95
CA ASP A 21 -40.94 -47.95 17.37
C ASP A 21 -41.53 -48.93 18.40
N ALA A 22 -42.15 -50.02 17.93
CA ALA A 22 -42.86 -50.96 18.80
C ALA A 22 -41.99 -51.61 19.88
N ARG A 23 -40.69 -51.85 19.61
CA ARG A 23 -39.77 -52.43 20.60
C ARG A 23 -39.43 -51.39 21.66
N ARG A 24 -39.09 -50.16 21.24
CA ARG A 24 -38.74 -49.08 22.17
C ARG A 24 -39.94 -48.63 23.00
N LEU A 25 -41.15 -48.66 22.44
CA LEU A 25 -42.39 -48.42 23.14
C LEU A 25 -42.55 -49.36 24.35
N ALA A 26 -42.39 -50.67 24.14
CA ALA A 26 -42.49 -51.66 25.21
C ALA A 26 -41.42 -51.48 26.30
N GLU A 27 -40.20 -51.08 25.92
CA GLU A 27 -39.12 -50.77 26.86
C GLU A 27 -39.45 -49.54 27.73
N VAL A 28 -40.02 -48.49 27.13
CA VAL A 28 -40.42 -47.27 27.85
C VAL A 28 -41.64 -47.54 28.74
N GLU A 29 -42.62 -48.32 28.30
CA GLU A 29 -43.78 -48.69 29.13
C GLU A 29 -43.36 -49.52 30.36
N ALA A 30 -42.46 -50.48 30.18
CA ALA A 30 -41.88 -51.24 31.29
C ALA A 30 -41.13 -50.31 32.27
N TYR A 31 -40.37 -49.35 31.76
CA TYR A 31 -39.68 -48.35 32.58
C TYR A 31 -40.66 -47.47 33.37
N LEU A 32 -41.72 -46.95 32.73
CA LEU A 32 -42.73 -46.10 33.37
C LEU A 32 -43.54 -46.85 34.44
N SER A 33 -43.74 -48.17 34.31
CA SER A 33 -44.41 -48.98 35.32
C SER A 33 -43.61 -49.15 36.63
N THR A 34 -42.29 -48.92 36.57
CA THR A 34 -41.38 -49.08 37.72
C THR A 34 -40.85 -47.74 38.26
N HIS A 35 -41.08 -46.63 37.55
CA HIS A 35 -40.60 -45.28 37.90
C HIS A 35 -41.75 -44.28 37.94
N ALA A 36 -42.37 -44.14 39.11
CA ALA A 36 -43.56 -43.29 39.30
C ALA A 36 -43.30 -41.80 39.01
N ASP A 37 -42.10 -41.31 39.33
CA ASP A 37 -41.69 -39.93 39.05
C ASP A 37 -41.65 -39.65 37.53
N ALA A 38 -41.08 -40.55 36.74
CA ALA A 38 -41.05 -40.46 35.30
C ALA A 38 -42.47 -40.56 34.69
N ALA A 39 -43.31 -41.45 35.23
CA ALA A 39 -44.71 -41.58 34.81
C ALA A 39 -45.52 -40.28 35.07
N HIS A 40 -45.33 -39.65 36.22
CA HIS A 40 -45.95 -38.35 36.51
C HIS A 40 -45.51 -37.26 35.54
N ARG A 41 -44.23 -37.20 35.18
CA ARG A 41 -43.69 -36.25 34.20
C ARG A 41 -44.25 -36.47 32.80
N VAL A 42 -44.29 -37.72 32.33
CA VAL A 42 -44.90 -38.10 31.05
C VAL A 42 -46.38 -37.72 31.00
N ALA A 43 -47.14 -37.97 32.09
CA ALA A 43 -48.53 -37.56 32.18
C ALA A 43 -48.71 -36.03 32.11
N ALA A 44 -47.83 -35.27 32.77
CA ALA A 44 -47.82 -33.81 32.68
C ALA A 44 -47.54 -33.31 31.25
N TYR A 45 -46.54 -33.89 30.58
CA TYR A 45 -46.23 -33.57 29.17
C TYR A 45 -47.40 -33.90 28.24
N ALA A 46 -48.04 -35.07 28.42
CA ALA A 46 -49.22 -35.45 27.65
C ALA A 46 -50.39 -34.47 27.85
N GLY A 47 -50.60 -34.00 29.09
CA GLY A 47 -51.58 -32.96 29.40
C GLY A 47 -51.28 -31.61 28.72
N GLN A 48 -50.02 -31.17 28.73
CA GLN A 48 -49.58 -29.96 28.02
C GLN A 48 -49.80 -30.07 26.51
N ARG A 49 -49.42 -31.22 25.91
CA ARG A 49 -49.63 -31.50 24.49
C ARG A 49 -51.11 -31.47 24.11
N ALA A 50 -51.98 -32.05 24.94
CA ALA A 50 -53.43 -32.02 24.73
C ALA A 50 -53.98 -30.59 24.81
N THR A 51 -53.52 -29.80 25.78
CA THR A 51 -53.91 -28.39 25.95
C THR A 51 -53.51 -27.55 24.73
N LEU A 52 -52.27 -27.68 24.25
CA LEU A 52 -51.78 -26.98 23.07
C LEU A 52 -52.56 -27.39 21.80
N ARG A 53 -52.82 -28.69 21.62
CA ARG A 53 -53.65 -29.17 20.51
C ARG A 53 -55.05 -28.57 20.56
N ALA A 54 -55.69 -28.56 21.72
CA ALA A 54 -57.03 -28.01 21.85
C ALA A 54 -57.06 -26.50 21.57
N ALA A 55 -56.06 -25.75 22.05
CA ALA A 55 -55.96 -24.31 21.81
C ALA A 55 -55.69 -23.96 20.34
N LEU A 56 -54.91 -24.79 19.63
CA LEU A 56 -54.53 -24.55 18.23
C LEU A 56 -55.44 -25.26 17.21
N ALA A 57 -56.31 -26.18 17.63
CA ALA A 57 -57.23 -26.89 16.75
C ALA A 57 -58.10 -25.95 15.89
N PRO A 58 -58.66 -24.83 16.42
CA PRO A 58 -59.42 -23.91 15.58
C PRO A 58 -58.59 -23.25 14.48
N ILE A 59 -57.32 -22.94 14.77
CA ILE A 59 -56.39 -22.33 13.80
C ILE A 59 -55.98 -23.36 12.73
N ALA A 60 -55.83 -24.62 13.11
CA ALA A 60 -55.49 -25.70 12.18
C ALA A 60 -56.60 -25.95 11.13
N GLU A 61 -57.85 -25.62 11.45
CA GLU A 61 -59.00 -25.73 10.55
C GLU A 61 -59.22 -24.46 9.70
N GLU A 62 -58.46 -23.38 9.93
CA GLU A 62 -58.53 -22.20 9.07
C GLU A 62 -58.03 -22.52 7.65
N PRO A 63 -58.66 -21.96 6.60
CA PRO A 63 -58.16 -22.13 5.24
C PRO A 63 -56.74 -21.59 5.12
N VAL A 64 -55.85 -22.40 4.55
CA VAL A 64 -54.45 -22.01 4.33
C VAL A 64 -54.42 -20.71 3.51
N PRO A 65 -53.85 -19.61 4.03
CA PRO A 65 -53.78 -18.34 3.30
C PRO A 65 -53.12 -18.52 1.92
N ASP A 66 -53.59 -17.81 0.90
CA ASP A 66 -53.11 -17.97 -0.49
C ASP A 66 -51.58 -17.82 -0.63
N ARG A 67 -50.97 -16.99 0.21
CA ARG A 67 -49.50 -16.80 0.27
C ARG A 67 -48.73 -18.04 0.76
N LEU A 68 -49.39 -18.94 1.49
CA LEU A 68 -48.85 -20.20 1.99
C LEU A 68 -49.31 -21.41 1.17
N ASN A 69 -50.03 -21.17 0.07
CA ASN A 69 -50.40 -22.23 -0.85
C ASN A 69 -49.13 -22.86 -1.44
N LEU A 70 -48.99 -24.18 -1.28
CA LEU A 70 -47.83 -24.94 -1.75
C LEU A 70 -47.58 -24.74 -3.25
N ALA A 71 -48.63 -24.58 -4.05
CA ALA A 71 -48.50 -24.29 -5.48
C ALA A 71 -47.77 -22.95 -5.70
N HIS A 72 -48.19 -21.89 -4.99
CA HIS A 72 -47.55 -20.58 -5.05
C HIS A 72 -46.12 -20.58 -4.50
N LEU A 73 -45.86 -21.32 -3.42
CA LEU A 73 -44.51 -21.44 -2.86
C LEU A 73 -43.56 -22.21 -3.79
N ILE A 74 -44.04 -23.27 -4.43
CA ILE A 74 -43.28 -24.02 -5.43
C ILE A 74 -43.03 -23.16 -6.67
N GLU A 75 -44.03 -22.41 -7.11
CA GLU A 75 -43.93 -21.51 -8.27
C GLU A 75 -43.01 -20.32 -8.00
N ALA A 76 -43.10 -19.67 -6.84
CA ALA A 76 -42.17 -18.64 -6.40
C ALA A 76 -40.72 -19.16 -6.37
N ARG A 77 -40.51 -20.37 -5.84
CA ARG A 77 -39.19 -21.02 -5.78
C ARG A 77 -38.68 -21.45 -7.16
N ARG A 78 -39.56 -21.83 -8.09
CA ARG A 78 -39.22 -22.05 -9.50
C ARG A 78 -38.86 -20.74 -10.19
N HIS A 79 -39.58 -19.66 -9.94
CA HIS A 79 -39.28 -18.33 -10.47
C HIS A 79 -37.98 -17.75 -9.90
N GLU A 80 -37.60 -18.05 -8.67
CA GLU A 80 -36.28 -17.69 -8.12
C GLU A 80 -35.15 -18.49 -8.78
N ARG A 81 -35.34 -19.80 -9.02
CA ARG A 81 -34.38 -20.61 -9.77
C ARG A 81 -34.29 -20.21 -11.25
N ALA A 82 -35.39 -19.82 -11.88
CA ALA A 82 -35.42 -19.32 -13.25
C ALA A 82 -34.79 -17.92 -13.36
N ARG A 83 -34.99 -17.05 -12.36
CA ARG A 83 -34.31 -15.75 -12.26
C ARG A 83 -32.82 -15.90 -11.96
N SER A 84 -32.40 -16.94 -11.26
CA SER A 84 -30.98 -17.32 -11.14
C SER A 84 -30.32 -17.65 -12.49
N TRP A 85 -31.09 -18.20 -13.45
CA TRP A 85 -30.64 -18.41 -14.84
C TRP A 85 -30.58 -17.12 -15.68
N LEU A 86 -31.32 -16.08 -15.30
CA LEU A 86 -31.33 -14.76 -15.95
C LEU A 86 -30.48 -13.71 -15.22
N SER A 87 -29.93 -14.04 -14.04
CA SER A 87 -28.82 -13.30 -13.46
C SER A 87 -27.62 -13.39 -14.43
N PRO A 88 -26.78 -12.34 -14.55
CA PRO A 88 -25.59 -12.37 -15.42
C PRO A 88 -24.57 -13.47 -15.06
N ALA A 89 -24.80 -14.21 -13.97
CA ALA A 89 -24.07 -15.40 -13.57
C ALA A 89 -24.45 -16.69 -14.33
N GLY A 90 -25.53 -16.69 -15.13
CA GLY A 90 -26.04 -17.84 -15.89
C GLY A 90 -25.50 -18.00 -17.32
N ALA A 91 -24.67 -17.07 -17.79
CA ALA A 91 -23.91 -17.25 -19.02
C ALA A 91 -22.85 -18.33 -18.74
N GLY A 92 -23.00 -19.53 -19.33
CA GLY A 92 -22.28 -20.77 -18.98
C GLY A 92 -20.77 -20.60 -18.69
N PRO A 93 -20.13 -21.59 -18.04
CA PRO A 93 -18.81 -21.44 -17.37
C PRO A 93 -17.69 -20.84 -18.24
N TRP A 94 -17.84 -20.88 -19.56
CA TRP A 94 -16.96 -20.24 -20.52
C TRP A 94 -17.06 -18.70 -20.57
N ARG A 95 -18.22 -18.07 -20.35
CA ARG A 95 -18.39 -16.60 -20.39
C ARG A 95 -17.95 -15.93 -19.11
N SER A 96 -18.18 -16.55 -17.95
CA SER A 96 -17.61 -16.11 -16.67
C SER A 96 -16.09 -16.28 -16.66
N MET A 97 -15.56 -17.36 -17.23
CA MET A 97 -14.12 -17.56 -17.40
C MET A 97 -13.53 -16.57 -18.41
N ALA A 98 -14.21 -16.29 -19.53
CA ALA A 98 -13.80 -15.26 -20.47
C ALA A 98 -13.83 -13.85 -19.86
N ALA A 99 -14.81 -13.53 -19.03
CA ALA A 99 -14.87 -12.27 -18.30
C ALA A 99 -13.76 -12.17 -17.24
N ALA A 100 -13.46 -13.26 -16.52
CA ALA A 100 -12.34 -13.30 -15.58
C ALA A 100 -10.99 -13.13 -16.29
N VAL A 101 -10.77 -13.82 -17.41
CA VAL A 101 -9.58 -13.65 -18.25
C VAL A 101 -9.51 -12.24 -18.82
N ALA A 102 -10.63 -11.67 -19.29
CA ALA A 102 -10.67 -10.30 -19.76
C ALA A 102 -10.36 -9.29 -18.64
N LEU A 103 -10.86 -9.49 -17.42
CA LEU A 103 -10.54 -8.65 -16.27
C LEU A 103 -9.07 -8.80 -15.83
N VAL A 104 -8.50 -10.01 -15.92
CA VAL A 104 -7.07 -10.23 -15.66
C VAL A 104 -6.21 -9.65 -16.77
N LEU A 105 -6.66 -9.66 -18.03
CA LEU A 105 -5.95 -9.04 -19.14
C LEU A 105 -6.07 -7.51 -19.10
N VAL A 106 -7.24 -6.95 -18.78
CA VAL A 106 -7.44 -5.51 -18.61
C VAL A 106 -6.73 -5.02 -17.35
N GLY A 107 -6.82 -5.74 -16.25
CA GLY A 107 -6.10 -5.45 -15.01
C GLY A 107 -4.60 -5.69 -15.13
N GLY A 108 -4.17 -6.66 -15.92
CA GLY A 108 -2.77 -6.99 -16.19
C GLY A 108 -2.13 -6.00 -17.15
N VAL A 109 -2.75 -5.71 -18.30
CA VAL A 109 -2.29 -4.72 -19.28
C VAL A 109 -2.44 -3.30 -18.73
N GLY A 110 -3.56 -3.00 -18.07
CA GLY A 110 -3.79 -1.72 -17.39
C GLY A 110 -2.84 -1.54 -16.22
N GLY A 111 -2.65 -2.58 -15.40
CA GLY A 111 -1.69 -2.60 -14.31
C GLY A 111 -0.24 -2.52 -14.77
N TRP A 112 0.13 -3.13 -15.90
CA TRP A 112 1.48 -3.08 -16.47
C TRP A 112 1.75 -1.76 -17.21
N SER A 113 0.76 -1.18 -17.88
CA SER A 113 0.86 0.18 -18.43
C SER A 113 0.97 1.23 -17.32
N MET A 114 0.21 1.05 -16.24
CA MET A 114 0.33 1.88 -15.04
C MET A 114 1.62 1.59 -14.26
N HIS A 115 2.16 0.36 -14.34
CA HIS A 115 3.48 0.03 -13.83
C HIS A 115 4.54 0.88 -14.50
N GLY A 116 4.42 1.22 -15.79
CA GLY A 116 5.27 2.22 -16.46
C GLY A 116 5.14 3.64 -15.89
N MET A 117 3.93 4.05 -15.49
CA MET A 117 3.69 5.35 -14.84
C MET A 117 4.23 5.40 -13.40
N THR A 118 4.22 4.28 -12.68
CA THR A 118 4.83 4.15 -11.35
C THR A 118 6.31 3.75 -11.38
N ALA A 119 6.79 3.18 -12.48
CA ALA A 119 8.20 2.82 -12.70
C ALA A 119 9.08 4.07 -12.90
N GLY A 120 8.48 5.23 -13.18
CA GLY A 120 9.15 6.53 -13.01
C GLY A 120 9.41 6.91 -11.54
N ARG A 121 8.84 6.18 -10.57
CA ARG A 121 9.06 6.30 -9.13
C ARG A 121 9.69 5.01 -8.60
N ALA A 122 10.80 4.60 -9.21
CA ALA A 122 11.78 3.79 -8.47
C ALA A 122 12.09 4.52 -7.14
N PRO A 123 12.25 3.81 -6.01
CA PRO A 123 12.75 4.44 -4.79
C PRO A 123 14.07 5.13 -5.16
N MET A 124 14.05 6.46 -5.21
CA MET A 124 15.22 7.21 -5.61
C MET A 124 16.32 6.95 -4.59
N THR A 125 17.49 6.53 -5.07
CA THR A 125 18.66 6.42 -4.20
C THR A 125 18.94 7.81 -3.58
N PRO A 126 19.54 7.89 -2.38
CA PRO A 126 19.85 9.17 -1.77
C PRO A 126 20.66 10.12 -2.68
N VAL A 127 21.51 9.55 -3.56
CA VAL A 127 22.24 10.25 -4.62
C VAL A 127 21.30 10.77 -5.72
N ALA A 128 20.35 9.96 -6.19
CA ALA A 128 19.37 10.39 -7.19
C ALA A 128 18.47 11.53 -6.66
N MET A 129 18.10 11.50 -5.38
CA MET A 129 17.34 12.60 -4.75
C MET A 129 18.15 13.90 -4.70
N LEU A 130 19.44 13.82 -4.32
CA LEU A 130 20.36 14.96 -4.36
C LEU A 130 20.50 15.56 -5.77
N THR A 131 20.62 14.72 -6.78
CA THR A 131 20.66 15.17 -8.18
C THR A 131 19.42 15.97 -8.54
N GLN A 132 18.22 15.49 -8.20
CA GLN A 132 16.99 16.22 -8.51
C GLN A 132 16.93 17.57 -7.81
N GLU A 133 17.30 17.61 -6.53
CA GLU A 133 17.37 18.86 -5.76
C GLU A 133 18.33 19.88 -6.39
N ALA A 134 19.50 19.43 -6.84
CA ALA A 134 20.48 20.29 -7.50
C ALA A 134 19.93 20.85 -8.82
N MET A 135 19.30 20.00 -9.64
CA MET A 135 18.72 20.38 -10.93
C MET A 135 17.59 21.40 -10.77
N ASP A 136 16.68 21.19 -9.83
CA ASP A 136 15.55 22.08 -9.61
C ASP A 136 16.01 23.44 -9.07
N ASN A 137 16.99 23.46 -8.17
CA ASN A 137 17.59 24.70 -7.70
C ASN A 137 18.41 25.43 -8.78
N TYR A 138 19.11 24.69 -9.65
CA TYR A 138 19.88 25.27 -10.76
C TYR A 138 18.99 25.99 -11.77
N ARG A 139 17.81 25.46 -12.09
CA ARG A 139 16.88 26.11 -13.03
C ARG A 139 16.45 27.50 -12.56
N VAL A 140 16.24 27.68 -11.25
CA VAL A 140 15.93 28.99 -10.66
C VAL A 140 17.12 29.95 -10.80
N TYR A 141 18.34 29.45 -10.58
CA TYR A 141 19.56 30.25 -10.72
C TYR A 141 19.91 30.59 -12.18
N ALA A 142 19.88 29.63 -13.09
CA ALA A 142 20.25 29.82 -14.49
C ALA A 142 19.33 30.82 -15.19
N ALA A 143 18.07 30.91 -14.74
CA ALA A 143 17.11 31.89 -15.22
C ALA A 143 17.35 33.31 -14.68
N ASP A 144 17.90 33.47 -13.46
CA ASP A 144 18.16 34.78 -12.87
C ASP A 144 19.53 35.35 -13.27
N ARG A 145 19.49 36.42 -14.07
CA ARG A 145 20.68 37.14 -14.55
C ARG A 145 21.08 38.31 -13.65
N THR A 146 20.25 38.70 -12.68
CA THR A 146 20.37 39.98 -11.97
C THR A 146 20.99 39.86 -10.58
N ARG A 147 20.69 38.78 -9.83
CA ARG A 147 21.31 38.51 -8.52
C ARG A 147 21.59 37.01 -8.34
N PRO A 148 22.66 36.50 -8.97
CA PRO A 148 22.95 35.07 -8.98
C PRO A 148 23.37 34.51 -7.61
N VAL A 149 23.91 35.37 -6.72
CA VAL A 149 24.46 34.99 -5.41
C VAL A 149 24.05 35.99 -4.33
N GLU A 150 23.74 35.48 -3.13
CA GLU A 150 23.44 36.31 -1.95
C GLU A 150 24.74 36.74 -1.23
N MET A 151 25.81 35.96 -1.36
CA MET A 151 27.16 36.29 -0.88
C MET A 151 28.19 36.10 -2.00
N SER A 152 28.93 37.16 -2.33
CA SER A 152 29.93 37.15 -3.40
C SER A 152 31.22 36.45 -3.00
N ALA A 153 32.02 36.06 -4.00
CA ALA A 153 33.34 35.45 -3.81
C ALA A 153 34.32 36.29 -2.95
N SER A 154 34.10 37.60 -2.81
CA SER A 154 34.87 38.48 -1.91
C SER A 154 34.81 38.05 -0.45
N ASP A 155 33.72 37.42 -0.02
CA ASP A 155 33.48 37.01 1.37
C ASP A 155 33.54 35.48 1.54
N GLN A 156 34.31 34.80 0.69
CA GLN A 156 34.37 33.34 0.63
C GLN A 156 34.63 32.68 2.00
N GLU A 157 35.55 33.22 2.80
CA GLU A 157 35.85 32.67 4.13
C GLU A 157 34.65 32.77 5.09
N GLN A 158 33.97 33.91 5.10
CA GLN A 158 32.76 34.12 5.92
C GLN A 158 31.61 33.23 5.44
N LEU A 159 31.42 33.11 4.13
CA LEU A 159 30.43 32.20 3.53
C LEU A 159 30.69 30.75 3.96
N LEU A 160 31.93 30.28 3.87
CA LEU A 160 32.30 28.92 4.25
C LEU A 160 32.10 28.66 5.75
N GLN A 161 32.46 29.62 6.60
CA GLN A 161 32.20 29.53 8.04
C GLN A 161 30.70 29.47 8.34
N TRP A 162 29.91 30.35 7.72
CA TRP A 162 28.46 30.40 7.91
C TRP A 162 27.78 29.12 7.42
N VAL A 163 28.12 28.65 6.21
CA VAL A 163 27.62 27.39 5.65
C VAL A 163 28.01 26.21 6.53
N SER A 164 29.27 26.14 6.98
CA SER A 164 29.73 25.02 7.81
C SER A 164 28.99 24.97 9.15
N GLN A 165 28.73 26.14 9.76
CA GLN A 165 27.94 26.25 10.98
C GLN A 165 26.47 25.85 10.76
N ARG A 166 25.88 26.24 9.63
CA ARG A 166 24.48 25.91 9.29
C ARG A 166 24.26 24.45 8.94
N LEU A 167 25.27 23.81 8.34
CA LEU A 167 25.22 22.40 7.95
C LEU A 167 25.76 21.44 9.02
N ASP A 168 26.28 21.97 10.14
CA ASP A 168 26.95 21.21 11.20
C ASP A 168 28.07 20.29 10.66
N ARG A 169 28.72 20.73 9.57
CA ARG A 169 29.76 19.97 8.85
C ARG A 169 30.75 20.93 8.23
N LYS A 170 32.03 20.58 8.23
CA LYS A 170 33.07 21.37 7.54
C LYS A 170 32.82 21.28 6.03
N VAL A 171 32.58 22.43 5.39
CA VAL A 171 32.40 22.52 3.94
C VAL A 171 33.58 23.26 3.33
N ALA A 172 34.04 22.76 2.18
CA ALA A 172 35.04 23.41 1.36
C ALA A 172 34.50 23.63 -0.05
N VAL A 173 35.10 24.61 -0.74
CA VAL A 173 34.80 24.93 -2.13
C VAL A 173 36.01 24.49 -2.99
N PRO A 174 35.80 23.71 -4.06
CA PRO A 174 36.85 23.34 -4.99
C PRO A 174 37.20 24.53 -5.89
N ASP A 175 38.48 24.62 -6.24
CA ASP A 175 39.00 25.56 -7.21
C ASP A 175 38.93 24.93 -8.61
N LEU A 176 38.11 25.51 -9.49
CA LEU A 176 37.93 25.07 -10.87
C LEU A 176 38.58 26.02 -11.88
N SER A 177 39.44 26.94 -11.42
CA SER A 177 40.10 27.94 -12.27
C SER A 177 40.99 27.32 -13.35
N ALA A 178 41.65 26.22 -13.06
CA ALA A 178 42.45 25.45 -14.03
C ALA A 178 41.62 24.89 -15.20
N ALA A 179 40.32 24.70 -14.98
CA ALA A 179 39.35 24.30 -16.00
C ALA A 179 38.62 25.49 -16.67
N GLY A 180 39.01 26.73 -16.34
CA GLY A 180 38.43 27.94 -16.91
C GLY A 180 37.21 28.49 -16.16
N TYR A 181 36.83 27.90 -15.02
CA TYR A 181 35.69 28.33 -14.21
C TYR A 181 36.12 29.17 -13.02
N ARG A 182 35.54 30.36 -12.88
CA ARG A 182 35.75 31.27 -11.76
C ARG A 182 34.64 31.11 -10.74
N PHE A 183 35.00 31.08 -9.46
CA PHE A 183 34.04 31.06 -8.37
C PHE A 183 33.32 32.42 -8.25
N MET A 184 31.99 32.41 -8.29
CA MET A 184 31.15 33.61 -8.22
C MET A 184 30.70 33.91 -6.79
N GLY A 185 30.44 32.86 -6.00
CA GLY A 185 29.86 32.97 -4.67
C GLY A 185 28.94 31.80 -4.35
N GLY A 186 28.11 31.96 -3.32
CA GLY A 186 27.18 30.91 -2.91
C GLY A 186 26.01 31.41 -2.09
N ARG A 187 25.11 30.47 -1.77
CA ARG A 187 23.95 30.70 -0.92
C ARG A 187 23.54 29.44 -0.17
N LEU A 188 22.86 29.61 0.95
CA LEU A 188 22.19 28.52 1.64
C LEU A 188 20.87 28.21 0.92
N VAL A 189 20.54 26.95 0.77
CA VAL A 189 19.27 26.49 0.17
C VAL A 189 18.58 25.50 1.09
N ALA A 190 17.26 25.55 1.12
CA ALA A 190 16.46 24.52 1.77
C ALA A 190 16.21 23.39 0.76
N THR A 191 16.56 22.16 1.13
CA THR A 191 16.18 20.98 0.35
C THR A 191 15.17 20.13 1.15
N PRO A 192 14.38 19.27 0.49
CA PRO A 192 13.54 18.29 1.16
C PRO A 192 14.26 17.40 2.18
N HIS A 193 15.59 17.37 2.15
CA HIS A 193 16.43 16.53 3.00
C HIS A 193 17.30 17.30 4.00
N GLY A 194 17.02 18.60 4.16
CA GLY A 194 17.69 19.46 5.13
C GLY A 194 18.28 20.72 4.50
N PRO A 195 19.01 21.52 5.28
CA PRO A 195 19.75 22.64 4.71
C PRO A 195 20.86 22.10 3.78
N GLY A 196 21.10 22.82 2.70
CA GLY A 196 22.22 22.62 1.79
C GLY A 196 22.85 23.96 1.41
N ALA A 197 23.95 23.92 0.70
CA ALA A 197 24.61 25.10 0.15
C ALA A 197 24.83 24.93 -1.34
N MET A 198 24.60 26.01 -2.09
CA MET A 198 24.93 26.09 -3.50
C MET A 198 26.11 27.03 -3.71
N PHE A 199 27.06 26.56 -4.51
CA PHE A 199 28.21 27.32 -4.97
C PHE A 199 28.13 27.48 -6.47
N PHE A 200 28.42 28.68 -6.96
CA PHE A 200 28.23 29.03 -8.36
C PHE A 200 29.54 29.42 -9.01
N TYR A 201 29.68 29.02 -10.27
CA TYR A 201 30.84 29.29 -11.09
C TYR A 201 30.42 29.76 -12.48
N ASP A 202 31.23 30.61 -13.10
CA ASP A 202 31.10 31.03 -14.49
C ASP A 202 32.42 30.87 -15.26
N ASP A 203 32.33 30.77 -16.58
CA ASP A 203 33.50 30.90 -17.46
C ASP A 203 33.42 32.20 -18.29
N SER A 204 34.43 32.45 -19.12
CA SER A 204 34.47 33.62 -20.01
C SER A 204 33.43 33.57 -21.15
N ALA A 205 32.90 32.39 -21.47
CA ALA A 205 31.86 32.19 -22.46
C ALA A 205 30.44 32.38 -21.88
N GLY A 206 30.33 32.55 -20.56
CA GLY A 206 29.06 32.70 -19.84
C GLY A 206 28.39 31.38 -19.47
N ASN A 207 29.07 30.24 -19.63
CA ASN A 207 28.60 28.95 -19.13
C ASN A 207 28.64 28.96 -17.61
N ARG A 208 27.61 28.39 -16.98
CA ARG A 208 27.44 28.42 -15.53
C ARG A 208 27.35 27.03 -14.94
N ILE A 209 28.11 26.79 -13.89
CA ILE A 209 28.07 25.57 -13.10
C ILE A 209 27.54 25.90 -11.70
N ALA A 210 26.68 25.04 -11.17
CA ALA A 210 26.35 25.04 -9.75
C ALA A 210 26.81 23.74 -9.10
N MET A 211 27.34 23.85 -7.89
CA MET A 211 27.63 22.72 -7.02
C MET A 211 26.71 22.79 -5.79
N LEU A 212 25.82 21.81 -5.64
CA LEU A 212 25.02 21.62 -4.43
C LEU A 212 25.77 20.72 -3.46
N VAL A 213 25.84 21.12 -2.20
CA VAL A 213 26.41 20.35 -1.10
C VAL A 213 25.38 20.24 0.02
N ARG A 214 25.16 19.05 0.56
CA ARG A 214 24.34 18.87 1.77
C ARG A 214 24.77 17.66 2.61
N PRO A 215 24.49 17.65 3.92
CA PRO A 215 24.60 16.45 4.74
C PRO A 215 23.70 15.32 4.21
N MET A 216 24.24 14.10 4.24
CA MET A 216 23.53 12.86 3.92
C MET A 216 23.10 12.18 5.22
N LYS A 217 21.91 11.57 5.23
CA LYS A 217 21.41 10.82 6.40
C LYS A 217 22.11 9.46 6.60
N LEU A 218 22.70 8.91 5.54
CA LEU A 218 23.57 7.74 5.63
C LEU A 218 25.02 8.21 5.52
N ASP A 219 25.84 7.83 6.52
CA ASP A 219 27.28 7.94 6.44
C ASP A 219 27.79 6.88 5.47
N GLY A 220 28.06 7.29 4.23
CA GLY A 220 28.57 6.39 3.21
C GLY A 220 29.10 7.16 2.00
N ASP A 221 30.27 6.75 1.53
CA ASP A 221 30.78 7.16 0.23
C ASP A 221 29.91 6.52 -0.86
N ALA A 222 29.51 7.33 -1.84
CA ALA A 222 28.80 6.85 -3.02
C ALA A 222 29.61 7.20 -4.27
N PRO A 223 29.74 6.27 -5.23
CA PRO A 223 30.47 6.54 -6.47
C PRO A 223 29.78 7.65 -7.26
N MET A 224 30.57 8.29 -8.13
CA MET A 224 30.03 9.29 -9.05
C MET A 224 29.02 8.66 -9.99
N THR A 225 27.86 9.28 -10.07
CA THR A 225 26.79 8.90 -10.97
C THR A 225 26.48 10.07 -11.88
N GLU A 226 26.46 9.81 -13.18
CA GLU A 226 26.06 10.78 -14.19
C GLU A 226 24.55 10.82 -14.32
N HIS A 227 24.01 12.02 -14.50
CA HIS A 227 22.58 12.24 -14.66
C HIS A 227 22.33 13.32 -15.71
N ARG A 228 21.27 13.15 -16.49
CA ARG A 228 20.83 14.16 -17.45
C ARG A 228 19.33 14.33 -17.37
N LYS A 229 18.87 15.58 -17.35
CA LYS A 229 17.46 15.96 -17.44
C LYS A 229 17.35 17.14 -18.39
N ASP A 230 16.71 16.92 -19.53
CA ASP A 230 16.64 17.89 -20.64
C ASP A 230 18.06 18.32 -21.09
N ALA A 231 18.32 19.63 -21.15
CA ALA A 231 19.64 20.18 -21.50
C ALA A 231 20.63 20.18 -20.30
N VAL A 232 20.14 19.99 -19.07
CA VAL A 232 20.97 20.06 -17.86
C VAL A 232 21.55 18.69 -17.53
N GLY A 233 22.89 18.60 -17.57
CA GLY A 233 23.65 17.44 -17.12
C GLY A 233 24.20 17.66 -15.72
N GLY A 234 24.53 16.57 -15.04
CA GLY A 234 25.15 16.62 -13.73
C GLY A 234 25.85 15.34 -13.32
N VAL A 235 26.75 15.49 -12.35
CA VAL A 235 27.51 14.40 -11.74
C VAL A 235 27.33 14.51 -10.23
N THR A 236 26.85 13.44 -9.61
CA THR A 236 26.53 13.41 -8.18
C THR A 236 27.29 12.30 -7.49
N TRP A 237 27.83 12.59 -6.31
CA TRP A 237 28.55 11.63 -5.47
C TRP A 237 28.35 11.93 -3.99
N ALA A 238 28.80 11.03 -3.12
CA ALA A 238 28.87 11.29 -1.69
C ALA A 238 30.26 10.94 -1.17
N ASN A 239 30.76 11.75 -0.25
CA ASN A 239 32.01 11.48 0.45
C ASN A 239 31.93 12.01 1.89
N SER A 240 32.35 11.20 2.86
CA SER A 240 32.46 11.60 4.27
C SER A 240 31.17 12.22 4.85
N GLY A 241 30.02 11.63 4.52
CA GLY A 241 28.70 12.07 5.01
C GLY A 241 28.15 13.35 4.33
N LEU A 242 28.87 13.93 3.38
CA LEU A 242 28.39 15.01 2.52
C LEU A 242 28.08 14.49 1.10
N GLY A 243 26.93 14.89 0.59
CA GLY A 243 26.53 14.67 -0.79
C GLY A 243 26.85 15.89 -1.64
N TYR A 244 27.40 15.67 -2.82
CA TYR A 244 27.79 16.69 -3.78
C TYR A 244 27.10 16.44 -5.11
N SER A 245 26.58 17.49 -5.76
CA SER A 245 26.06 17.41 -7.12
C SER A 245 26.53 18.61 -7.92
N LEU A 246 27.27 18.35 -8.99
CA LEU A 246 27.71 19.35 -9.96
C LEU A 246 26.72 19.35 -11.13
N VAL A 247 26.13 20.50 -11.45
CA VAL A 247 25.11 20.63 -12.49
C VAL A 247 25.37 21.83 -13.39
N ALA A 248 25.11 21.68 -14.69
CA ALA A 248 25.26 22.73 -15.69
C ALA A 248 24.42 22.44 -16.94
N ASP A 249 24.20 23.47 -17.76
CA ASP A 249 23.67 23.32 -19.13
C ASP A 249 24.74 22.75 -20.08
N ALA A 250 25.17 21.51 -19.78
CA ALA A 250 26.22 20.79 -20.48
C ALA A 250 26.01 19.27 -20.31
N PRO A 251 26.50 18.43 -21.24
CA PRO A 251 26.41 16.99 -21.09
C PRO A 251 27.22 16.49 -19.87
N PRO A 252 26.78 15.43 -19.16
CA PRO A 252 27.47 14.91 -17.98
C PRO A 252 28.94 14.54 -18.22
N GLN A 253 29.26 14.10 -19.44
CA GLN A 253 30.62 13.71 -19.83
C GLN A 253 31.59 14.91 -19.83
N ALA A 254 31.08 16.13 -20.07
CA ALA A 254 31.88 17.35 -19.95
C ALA A 254 32.07 17.77 -18.48
N LEU A 255 31.16 17.37 -17.60
CA LEU A 255 31.20 17.68 -16.17
C LEU A 255 32.00 16.66 -15.35
N HIS A 256 32.16 15.42 -15.84
CA HIS A 256 32.88 14.36 -15.13
C HIS A 256 34.31 14.75 -14.73
N PRO A 257 35.14 15.33 -15.62
CA PRO A 257 36.50 15.75 -15.25
C PRO A 257 36.52 16.85 -14.18
N LEU A 258 35.54 17.76 -14.21
CA LEU A 258 35.39 18.81 -13.19
C LEU A 258 34.95 18.24 -11.85
N ALA A 259 34.07 17.24 -11.88
CA ALA A 259 33.63 16.53 -10.70
C ALA A 259 34.78 15.72 -10.07
N ASP A 260 35.63 15.07 -10.88
CA ASP A 260 36.84 14.38 -10.42
C ASP A 260 37.83 15.34 -9.74
N GLU A 261 38.07 16.50 -10.35
CA GLU A 261 38.88 17.57 -9.78
C GLU A 261 38.33 18.03 -8.43
N ALA A 262 37.03 18.35 -8.40
CA ALA A 262 36.34 18.77 -7.19
C ALA A 262 36.44 17.72 -6.09
N ARG A 263 36.15 16.45 -6.39
CA ARG A 263 36.22 15.35 -5.43
C ARG A 263 37.63 15.17 -4.88
N ARG A 264 38.66 15.28 -5.72
CA ARG A 264 40.06 15.16 -5.30
C ARG A 264 40.43 16.26 -4.30
N GLN A 265 40.08 17.51 -4.60
CA GLN A 265 40.38 18.64 -3.72
C GLN A 265 39.59 18.58 -2.41
N LEU A 266 38.30 18.21 -2.46
CA LEU A 266 37.44 18.13 -1.28
C LEU A 266 37.93 17.06 -0.30
N ARG A 267 38.39 15.91 -0.80
CA ARG A 267 39.02 14.86 0.01
C ARG A 267 40.33 15.28 0.68
N ALA A 268 41.02 16.28 0.14
CA ALA A 268 42.26 16.78 0.72
C ALA A 268 42.05 17.90 1.77
N LYS A 269 40.88 18.55 1.76
CA LYS A 269 40.57 19.73 2.59
C LYS A 269 39.71 19.40 3.83
N ILE A 270 39.04 18.25 3.83
CA ILE A 270 38.12 17.77 4.88
C ILE A 270 38.78 16.60 5.59
#